data_AF-A0A840CJX6-F1
#
_entry.id   AF-A0A840CJX6-F1
#
_cell.length_a   1.000
_cell.length_b   1.000
_cell.length_c   1.000
_cell.angle_alpha   90.00
_cell.angle_beta   90.00
_cell.angle_gamma   90.00
#
_symmetry.space_group_name_H-M   'P 1'
#
loop_
_entity.id
_entity.type
_entity.pdbx_description
1 polymer ?
#
loop_
_entity_poly.entity_id
_entity_poly.type
_entity_poly.pdbx_seq_one_letter_code
_entity_poly.pdbx_strand_id
1 'polypeptide(L)'
;MKKRYYFLLCLISIGAICSLNAANNTKEIPQNILQKKTIRPVTQKPKMQVVFLLDATGSMSGLISAAKDKIWSITSSLTQTDPAPDIEVGMIFYRDRGDEFITKKIPLGSDLDNLYEQLMAIRADGGGDAPESVNQALYEGVNDMRWDDSENTYKTLFLVGDCPPHMDYRDDVKYPESCSEAKKKGIIVNTILMGNDPTADQIWKEIASKTNGEYIKTDMNVNNIVVRTPYDDRINERQRELDKTRIYYGESSAQMEVKEVQSSKMSKGDAAVNARRAEYNLSAAGYKSYYGSNELINDVIGGKKLSDIPEKELPDNLKKMSQAEREKYVADQISKRKALEKEILELGKQRQAHIDSELQKMDSEQVENSFDNVVFKAVQSQAETKNIKIEGKAKR
;
A
#
# COMPACT_ATOMS: atom_id res chain seq x y z
N MET A 1 -12.03 43.21 54.77
CA MET A 1 -13.07 43.41 53.74
C MET A 1 -13.02 44.86 53.24
N LYS A 2 -12.80 45.06 51.92
CA LYS A 2 -13.27 46.16 51.03
C LYS A 2 -12.98 47.62 51.48
N LYS A 3 -12.30 48.51 50.74
CA LYS A 3 -12.43 48.96 49.32
C LYS A 3 -11.21 49.85 48.98
N ARG A 4 -10.53 49.62 47.85
CA ARG A 4 -10.52 50.42 46.60
C ARG A 4 -10.26 51.94 46.75
N TYR A 5 -9.14 52.39 46.18
CA TYR A 5 -8.96 53.76 45.68
C TYR A 5 -8.42 53.71 44.25
N TYR A 6 -9.18 54.32 43.33
CA TYR A 6 -8.73 54.81 42.03
C TYR A 6 -8.30 56.26 42.24
N PHE A 7 -7.20 56.71 41.62
CA PHE A 7 -7.10 58.10 41.19
C PHE A 7 -6.22 58.22 39.96
N LEU A 8 -6.71 59.02 39.01
CA LEU A 8 -6.26 59.27 37.66
C LEU A 8 -5.97 60.78 37.54
N LEU A 9 -5.10 61.13 36.58
CA LEU A 9 -4.75 62.46 36.03
C LEU A 9 -3.77 63.34 36.83
N CYS A 10 -2.54 63.54 36.34
CA CYS A 10 -2.07 64.37 35.20
C CYS A 10 -2.22 65.87 35.42
N LEU A 11 -1.08 66.57 35.53
CA LEU A 11 -0.91 67.94 35.07
C LEU A 11 0.56 68.19 34.68
N ILE A 12 0.68 68.98 33.61
CA ILE A 12 1.80 69.20 32.71
C ILE A 12 2.65 70.38 33.19
N SER A 13 3.97 70.35 32.99
CA SER A 13 4.75 71.58 32.83
C SER A 13 5.98 71.36 31.95
N ILE A 14 6.12 72.26 30.98
CA ILE A 14 7.03 72.28 29.83
C ILE A 14 8.30 73.08 30.15
N GLY A 15 9.43 72.66 29.56
CA GLY A 15 10.58 73.50 29.23
C GLY A 15 11.88 73.06 29.92
N ALA A 16 13.07 73.16 29.34
CA ALA A 16 13.53 73.44 27.99
C ALA A 16 15.04 73.12 28.00
N ILE A 17 15.53 72.47 26.93
CA ILE A 17 16.86 72.63 26.31
C ILE A 17 18.10 72.28 27.16
N CYS A 18 18.81 71.20 26.78
CA CYS A 18 20.16 71.30 26.21
C CYS A 18 20.68 69.92 25.81
N SER A 19 21.14 69.83 24.56
CA SER A 19 21.65 68.64 23.89
C SER A 19 22.98 68.16 24.47
N LEU A 20 23.15 66.85 24.67
CA LEU A 20 24.44 66.19 24.45
C LEU A 20 24.21 64.74 24.01
N ASN A 21 24.77 64.40 22.85
CA ASN A 21 24.68 63.12 22.18
C ASN A 21 25.31 61.99 23.01
N ALA A 22 24.60 60.87 23.14
CA ALA A 22 25.20 59.55 23.25
C ALA A 22 24.30 58.55 22.52
N ALA A 23 24.87 57.89 21.52
CA ALA A 23 24.22 56.96 20.62
C ALA A 23 23.49 55.84 21.36
N ASN A 24 22.18 55.72 21.14
CA ASN A 24 21.45 54.50 21.40
C ASN A 24 20.96 53.94 20.07
N ASN A 25 21.59 52.82 19.71
CA ASN A 25 21.36 52.02 18.54
C ASN A 25 20.09 51.18 18.75
N THR A 26 18.92 51.76 18.52
CA THR A 26 17.67 51.00 18.36
C THR A 26 17.30 51.01 16.89
N LYS A 27 17.74 49.98 16.16
CA LYS A 27 17.16 49.64 14.87
C LYS A 27 15.69 49.33 15.09
N GLU A 28 14.83 50.23 14.64
CA GLU A 28 13.40 49.98 14.47
C GLU A 28 13.22 48.73 13.59
N ILE A 29 12.44 47.77 14.08
CA ILE A 29 12.06 46.59 13.31
C ILE A 29 11.01 47.06 12.28
N PRO A 30 11.27 46.94 10.96
CA PRO A 30 10.31 47.37 9.96
C PRO A 30 9.02 46.54 10.05
N GLN A 31 7.87 47.22 10.08
CA GLN A 31 6.51 46.64 10.08
C GLN A 31 6.12 45.94 8.76
N ASN A 32 7.00 45.12 8.18
CA ASN A 32 6.70 44.41 6.94
C ASN A 32 7.14 42.93 6.94
N ILE A 33 6.85 42.22 8.03
CA ILE A 33 6.88 40.75 8.06
C ILE A 33 5.56 40.23 8.65
N LEU A 34 4.44 40.65 8.07
CA LEU A 34 3.25 39.81 8.01
C LEU A 34 3.21 39.27 6.59
N GLN A 35 4.14 38.34 6.31
CA GLN A 35 3.96 37.41 5.20
C GLN A 35 2.59 36.78 5.41
N LYS A 36 1.65 37.16 4.55
CA LYS A 36 0.41 36.46 4.28
C LYS A 36 0.82 34.99 4.16
N LYS A 37 0.61 34.20 5.22
CA LYS A 37 0.74 32.75 5.19
C LYS A 37 -0.31 32.32 4.21
N THR A 38 0.08 32.22 2.94
CA THR A 38 -0.72 31.59 1.91
C THR A 38 -1.00 30.20 2.47
N ILE A 39 -2.22 30.00 2.96
CA ILE A 39 -2.72 28.68 3.25
C ILE A 39 -2.65 27.99 1.89
N ARG A 40 -1.57 27.25 1.66
CA ARG A 40 -1.56 26.29 0.55
C ARG A 40 -2.79 25.43 0.82
N PRO A 41 -3.73 25.29 -0.14
CA PRO A 41 -4.79 24.32 0.05
C PRO A 41 -4.11 23.02 0.44
N VAL A 42 -4.57 22.39 1.51
CA VAL A 42 -4.19 21.01 1.81
C VAL A 42 -4.59 20.25 0.55
N THR A 43 -3.63 19.94 -0.31
CA THR A 43 -3.85 19.09 -1.46
C THR A 43 -4.28 17.77 -0.86
N GLN A 44 -5.60 17.50 -0.86
CA GLN A 44 -6.11 16.19 -0.50
C GLN A 44 -5.34 15.18 -1.33
N LYS A 45 -4.77 14.18 -0.66
CA LYS A 45 -4.06 13.12 -1.36
C LYS A 45 -5.01 12.51 -2.39
N PRO A 46 -4.54 12.25 -3.62
CA PRO A 46 -5.38 11.58 -4.61
C PRO A 46 -5.86 10.25 -4.03
N LYS A 47 -7.18 10.01 -4.07
CA LYS A 47 -7.76 8.75 -3.57
C LYS A 47 -7.86 7.74 -4.70
N MET A 48 -7.39 6.54 -4.46
CA MET A 48 -7.42 5.42 -5.41
C MET A 48 -8.06 4.20 -4.75
N GLN A 49 -8.96 3.54 -5.46
CA GLN A 49 -9.52 2.26 -5.05
C GLN A 49 -9.24 1.22 -6.12
N VAL A 50 -8.59 0.13 -5.71
CA VAL A 50 -8.18 -0.96 -6.60
C VAL A 50 -8.80 -2.26 -6.10
N VAL A 51 -9.52 -2.98 -6.97
CA VAL A 51 -10.05 -4.31 -6.64
C VAL A 51 -9.45 -5.35 -7.57
N PHE A 52 -8.95 -6.45 -7.02
CA PHE A 52 -8.49 -7.59 -7.82
C PHE A 52 -9.50 -8.72 -7.77
N LEU A 53 -9.92 -9.24 -8.93
CA LEU A 53 -10.66 -10.48 -9.05
C LEU A 53 -9.68 -11.55 -9.50
N LEU A 54 -9.35 -12.50 -8.62
CA LEU A 54 -8.36 -13.54 -8.91
C LEU A 54 -9.04 -14.91 -9.00
N ASP A 55 -8.84 -15.55 -10.14
CA ASP A 55 -9.13 -16.95 -10.34
C ASP A 55 -8.31 -17.83 -9.39
N ALA A 56 -9.00 -18.67 -8.64
CA ALA A 56 -8.43 -19.61 -7.70
C ALA A 56 -8.84 -21.06 -7.99
N THR A 57 -9.26 -21.39 -9.22
CA THR A 57 -9.56 -22.78 -9.62
C THR A 57 -8.31 -23.60 -9.88
N GLY A 58 -8.50 -24.92 -10.05
CA GLY A 58 -7.42 -25.86 -10.28
C GLY A 58 -6.59 -25.58 -11.53
N SER A 59 -7.14 -24.98 -12.59
CA SER A 59 -6.40 -24.63 -13.83
C SER A 59 -5.24 -23.67 -13.55
N MET A 60 -5.42 -22.79 -12.57
CA MET A 60 -4.43 -21.84 -12.10
C MET A 60 -3.26 -22.49 -11.32
N SER A 61 -3.21 -23.83 -11.15
CA SER A 61 -2.21 -24.53 -10.32
C SER A 61 -0.73 -24.38 -10.76
N GLY A 62 -0.44 -23.81 -11.93
CA GLY A 62 0.92 -23.36 -12.32
C GLY A 62 1.06 -21.84 -12.46
N LEU A 63 -0.05 -21.11 -12.45
CA LEU A 63 -0.14 -19.69 -12.79
C LEU A 63 -0.38 -18.81 -11.57
N ILE A 64 -0.99 -19.36 -10.51
CA ILE A 64 -1.44 -18.60 -9.36
C ILE A 64 -0.28 -17.92 -8.62
N SER A 65 0.90 -18.52 -8.56
CA SER A 65 2.08 -17.87 -7.97
C SER A 65 2.46 -16.62 -8.75
N ALA A 66 2.53 -16.71 -10.08
CA ALA A 66 2.83 -15.55 -10.93
C ALA A 66 1.73 -14.49 -10.87
N ALA A 67 0.46 -14.89 -10.77
CA ALA A 67 -0.66 -13.97 -10.59
C ALA A 67 -0.55 -13.20 -9.27
N LYS A 68 -0.23 -13.89 -8.16
CA LYS A 68 0.01 -13.26 -6.85
C LYS A 68 1.15 -12.26 -6.90
N ASP A 69 2.27 -12.62 -7.54
CA ASP A 69 3.43 -11.73 -7.69
C ASP A 69 3.08 -10.48 -8.49
N LYS A 70 2.30 -10.63 -9.57
CA LYS A 70 1.80 -9.52 -10.41
C LYS A 70 0.88 -8.59 -9.64
N ILE A 71 -0.11 -9.13 -8.91
CA ILE A 71 -1.02 -8.35 -8.06
C ILE A 71 -0.22 -7.55 -7.02
N TRP A 72 0.77 -8.18 -6.39
CA TRP A 72 1.65 -7.49 -5.44
C TRP A 72 2.53 -6.43 -6.11
N SER A 73 3.04 -6.70 -7.31
CA SER A 73 3.80 -5.73 -8.12
C SER A 73 2.99 -4.46 -8.40
N ILE A 74 1.75 -4.62 -8.83
CA ILE A 74 0.82 -3.51 -9.10
C ILE A 74 0.56 -2.74 -7.80
N THR A 75 0.16 -3.44 -6.74
CA THR A 75 -0.18 -2.81 -5.45
C THR A 75 0.99 -2.02 -4.87
N SER A 76 2.18 -2.63 -4.84
CA SER A 76 3.40 -1.99 -4.32
C SER A 76 3.89 -0.84 -5.21
N SER A 77 3.68 -0.90 -6.52
CA SER A 77 4.02 0.20 -7.43
C SER A 77 3.10 1.40 -7.25
N LEU A 78 1.78 1.18 -7.14
CA LEU A 78 0.79 2.26 -7.01
C LEU A 78 0.82 2.96 -5.65
N THR A 79 1.23 2.26 -4.59
CA THR A 79 1.33 2.80 -3.23
C THR A 79 2.56 3.70 -3.01
N GLN A 80 3.59 3.55 -3.85
CA GLN A 80 4.89 4.17 -3.68
C GLN A 80 5.19 5.25 -4.74
N THR A 81 4.15 5.84 -5.33
CA THR A 81 4.26 6.93 -6.30
C THR A 81 4.46 8.27 -5.59
N ASP A 82 4.85 9.31 -6.33
CA ASP A 82 4.95 10.68 -5.81
C ASP A 82 3.89 11.59 -6.48
N PRO A 83 3.00 12.26 -5.72
CA PRO A 83 2.72 12.05 -4.30
C PRO A 83 2.11 10.68 -4.02
N ALA A 84 2.34 10.14 -2.82
CA ALA A 84 1.75 8.87 -2.41
C ALA A 84 0.22 9.01 -2.24
N PRO A 85 -0.59 8.23 -2.99
CA PRO A 85 -2.05 8.31 -2.93
C PRO A 85 -2.61 7.78 -1.62
N ASP A 86 -3.83 8.18 -1.30
CA ASP A 86 -4.67 7.47 -0.34
C ASP A 86 -5.29 6.27 -1.05
N ILE A 87 -4.70 5.08 -0.88
CA ILE A 87 -5.07 3.90 -1.64
C ILE A 87 -5.77 2.86 -0.75
N GLU A 88 -6.94 2.41 -1.22
CA GLU A 88 -7.66 1.27 -0.65
C GLU A 88 -7.63 0.14 -1.67
N VAL A 89 -7.28 -1.06 -1.20
CA VAL A 89 -7.21 -2.24 -2.06
C VAL A 89 -8.14 -3.31 -1.51
N GLY A 90 -8.94 -3.90 -2.40
CA GLY A 90 -9.84 -5.01 -2.13
C GLY A 90 -9.54 -6.18 -3.05
N MET A 91 -10.12 -7.34 -2.74
CA MET A 91 -9.89 -8.55 -3.51
C MET A 91 -11.09 -9.48 -3.46
N ILE A 92 -11.35 -10.18 -4.55
CA ILE A 92 -12.29 -11.29 -4.60
C ILE A 92 -11.56 -12.46 -5.24
N PHE A 93 -11.41 -13.55 -4.49
CA PHE A 93 -11.05 -14.83 -5.10
C PHE A 93 -12.31 -15.46 -5.63
N TYR A 94 -12.28 -16.00 -6.84
CA TYR A 94 -13.40 -16.77 -7.38
C TYR A 94 -12.96 -18.16 -7.80
N ARG A 95 -13.89 -19.11 -7.67
CA ARG A 95 -13.80 -20.45 -8.25
C ARG A 95 -15.06 -20.72 -9.04
N ASP A 96 -15.64 -21.92 -8.97
CA ASP A 96 -16.90 -22.22 -9.64
C ASP A 96 -17.98 -22.80 -8.70
N ARG A 97 -19.16 -23.04 -9.27
CA ARG A 97 -20.32 -23.55 -8.53
C ARG A 97 -20.07 -25.01 -8.13
N GLY A 98 -20.21 -25.29 -6.85
CA GLY A 98 -19.96 -26.63 -6.30
C GLY A 98 -18.60 -26.77 -5.61
N ASP A 99 -17.74 -25.76 -5.71
CA ASP A 99 -16.50 -25.68 -4.94
C ASP A 99 -16.74 -25.24 -3.49
N GLU A 100 -15.67 -25.27 -2.68
CA GLU A 100 -15.65 -24.78 -1.31
C GLU A 100 -16.25 -23.36 -1.17
N PHE A 101 -16.02 -22.51 -2.17
CA PHE A 101 -16.65 -21.21 -2.31
C PHE A 101 -16.74 -20.83 -3.80
N ILE A 102 -17.79 -20.11 -4.18
CA ILE A 102 -17.85 -19.45 -5.50
C ILE A 102 -17.01 -18.19 -5.47
N THR A 103 -17.19 -17.35 -4.44
CA THR A 103 -16.38 -16.16 -4.20
C THR A 103 -15.99 -15.98 -2.75
N LYS A 104 -14.80 -15.42 -2.51
CA LYS A 104 -14.28 -15.04 -1.20
C LYS A 104 -13.77 -13.60 -1.25
N LYS A 105 -14.44 -12.72 -0.51
CA LYS A 105 -14.23 -11.26 -0.57
C LYS A 105 -13.30 -10.79 0.55
N ILE A 106 -12.38 -9.90 0.20
CA ILE A 106 -11.59 -9.05 1.09
C ILE A 106 -12.06 -7.61 0.81
N PRO A 107 -12.62 -6.91 1.81
CA PRO A 107 -13.14 -5.57 1.61
C PRO A 107 -12.03 -4.59 1.22
N LEU A 108 -12.40 -3.51 0.54
CA LEU A 108 -11.52 -2.37 0.30
C LEU A 108 -11.01 -1.82 1.63
N GLY A 109 -9.69 -1.68 1.75
CA GLY A 109 -9.07 -1.08 2.92
C GLY A 109 -7.60 -0.73 2.68
N SER A 110 -7.00 -0.06 3.67
CA SER A 110 -5.59 0.38 3.62
C SER A 110 -4.62 -0.61 4.28
N ASP A 111 -5.11 -1.74 4.78
CA ASP A 111 -4.28 -2.79 5.40
C ASP A 111 -3.73 -3.73 4.33
N LEU A 112 -2.66 -3.27 3.69
CA LEU A 112 -2.01 -4.00 2.60
C LEU A 112 -1.18 -5.19 3.08
N ASP A 113 -0.87 -5.26 4.39
CA ASP A 113 -0.25 -6.46 4.94
C ASP A 113 -1.23 -7.61 5.04
N ASN A 114 -2.42 -7.37 5.60
CA ASN A 114 -3.48 -8.38 5.63
C ASN A 114 -3.89 -8.79 4.20
N LEU A 115 -3.98 -7.83 3.26
CA LEU A 115 -4.22 -8.16 1.85
C LEU A 115 -3.16 -9.12 1.30
N TYR A 116 -1.88 -8.81 1.51
CA TYR A 116 -0.78 -9.65 1.05
C TYR A 116 -0.81 -11.04 1.70
N GLU A 117 -1.08 -11.12 3.01
CA GLU A 117 -1.18 -12.39 3.72
C GLU A 117 -2.28 -13.29 3.14
N GLN A 118 -3.46 -12.73 2.90
CA GLN A 118 -4.57 -13.46 2.31
C GLN A 118 -4.28 -13.88 0.85
N LEU A 119 -3.66 -12.99 0.07
CA LEU A 119 -3.18 -13.28 -1.29
C LEU A 119 -2.14 -14.39 -1.30
N MET A 120 -1.21 -14.41 -0.36
CA MET A 120 -0.23 -15.50 -0.27
C MET A 120 -0.87 -16.81 0.19
N ALA A 121 -1.88 -16.75 1.06
CA ALA A 121 -2.54 -17.92 1.64
C ALA A 121 -3.47 -18.67 0.67
N ILE A 122 -4.10 -17.99 -0.30
CA ILE A 122 -5.04 -18.64 -1.23
C ILE A 122 -4.35 -19.73 -2.07
N ARG A 123 -5.05 -20.80 -2.41
CA ARG A 123 -4.53 -21.87 -3.27
C ARG A 123 -5.49 -22.10 -4.43
N ALA A 124 -4.91 -22.43 -5.58
CA ALA A 124 -5.63 -23.00 -6.71
C ALA A 124 -6.21 -24.34 -6.29
N ASP A 125 -7.53 -24.48 -6.34
CA ASP A 125 -8.26 -25.70 -6.02
C ASP A 125 -9.68 -25.62 -6.59
N GLY A 126 -10.38 -26.74 -6.67
CA GLY A 126 -11.73 -26.77 -7.23
C GLY A 126 -11.77 -26.56 -8.74
N GLY A 127 -12.96 -26.21 -9.24
CA GLY A 127 -13.34 -26.25 -10.64
C GLY A 127 -13.70 -27.67 -11.08
N GLY A 128 -13.62 -27.94 -12.38
CA GLY A 128 -13.82 -29.29 -12.94
C GLY A 128 -14.10 -29.28 -14.44
N ASP A 129 -14.73 -28.22 -14.91
CA ASP A 129 -14.94 -27.83 -16.30
C ASP A 129 -14.51 -26.37 -16.51
N ALA A 130 -14.19 -26.02 -17.75
CA ALA A 130 -14.22 -24.63 -18.21
C ALA A 130 -15.55 -24.45 -18.94
N PRO A 131 -16.26 -23.31 -18.83
CA PRO A 131 -15.86 -21.99 -18.26
C PRO A 131 -15.78 -21.88 -16.73
N GLU A 132 -15.59 -20.66 -16.19
CA GLU A 132 -15.51 -20.38 -14.73
C GLU A 132 -16.51 -19.28 -14.28
N SER A 133 -16.77 -19.12 -12.97
CA SER A 133 -17.70 -18.10 -12.41
C SER A 133 -17.16 -16.66 -12.42
N VAL A 134 -16.51 -16.25 -13.52
CA VAL A 134 -16.04 -14.88 -13.78
C VAL A 134 -17.18 -13.86 -13.71
N ASN A 135 -18.38 -14.23 -14.18
CA ASN A 135 -19.56 -13.36 -14.14
C ASN A 135 -19.96 -12.97 -12.71
N GLN A 136 -19.95 -13.95 -11.79
CA GLN A 136 -20.21 -13.70 -10.36
C GLN A 136 -19.17 -12.75 -9.78
N ALA A 137 -17.88 -13.01 -10.05
CA ALA A 137 -16.79 -12.16 -9.56
C ALA A 137 -16.90 -10.72 -10.06
N LEU A 138 -17.22 -10.52 -11.35
CA LEU A 138 -17.43 -9.18 -11.93
C LEU A 138 -18.63 -8.47 -11.31
N TYR A 139 -19.75 -9.18 -11.17
CA TYR A 139 -20.95 -8.61 -10.55
C TYR A 139 -20.66 -8.13 -9.12
N GLU A 140 -20.04 -8.97 -8.30
CA GLU A 140 -19.74 -8.65 -6.90
C GLU A 140 -18.65 -7.59 -6.78
N GLY A 141 -17.63 -7.64 -7.64
CA GLY A 141 -16.57 -6.63 -7.70
C GLY A 141 -17.11 -5.23 -8.00
N VAL A 142 -18.13 -5.13 -8.85
CA VAL A 142 -18.77 -3.87 -9.24
C VAL A 142 -19.84 -3.42 -8.24
N ASN A 143 -20.56 -4.34 -7.61
CA ASN A 143 -21.78 -4.02 -6.85
C ASN A 143 -21.66 -4.19 -5.34
N ASP A 144 -20.86 -5.14 -4.85
CA ASP A 144 -20.80 -5.46 -3.42
C ASP A 144 -19.60 -4.81 -2.72
N MET A 145 -18.56 -4.48 -3.49
CA MET A 145 -17.44 -3.71 -2.98
C MET A 145 -17.88 -2.29 -2.63
N ARG A 146 -17.48 -1.82 -1.45
CA ARG A 146 -17.82 -0.46 -0.96
C ARG A 146 -16.93 0.59 -1.62
N TRP A 147 -17.22 0.87 -2.88
CA TRP A 147 -16.59 1.95 -3.62
C TRP A 147 -16.93 3.31 -3.00
N ASP A 148 -15.98 4.23 -3.08
CA ASP A 148 -16.13 5.62 -2.68
C ASP A 148 -17.01 6.35 -3.70
N ASP A 149 -17.98 7.13 -3.26
CA ASP A 149 -18.92 7.79 -4.20
C ASP A 149 -18.34 9.05 -4.87
N SER A 150 -17.14 9.50 -4.49
CA SER A 150 -16.53 10.71 -5.07
C SER A 150 -16.15 10.51 -6.53
N GLU A 151 -16.48 11.48 -7.37
CA GLU A 151 -16.08 11.50 -8.78
C GLU A 151 -14.56 11.69 -8.97
N ASN A 152 -13.88 12.24 -7.96
CA ASN A 152 -12.43 12.46 -7.92
C ASN A 152 -11.65 11.23 -7.45
N THR A 153 -12.33 10.16 -7.03
CA THR A 153 -11.67 8.89 -6.70
C THR A 153 -11.43 8.12 -7.98
N TYR A 154 -10.17 7.71 -8.21
CA TYR A 154 -9.85 6.77 -9.26
C TYR A 154 -10.21 5.35 -8.83
N LYS A 155 -11.06 4.68 -9.60
CA LYS A 155 -11.58 3.34 -9.30
C LYS A 155 -11.21 2.39 -10.42
N THR A 156 -10.48 1.33 -10.10
CA THR A 156 -10.12 0.31 -11.07
C THR A 156 -10.31 -1.08 -10.50
N LEU A 157 -10.73 -1.99 -11.37
CA LEU A 157 -10.85 -3.41 -11.12
C LEU A 157 -9.90 -4.15 -12.06
N PHE A 158 -9.17 -5.15 -11.55
CA PHE A 158 -8.32 -6.03 -12.35
C PHE A 158 -8.88 -7.45 -12.28
N LEU A 159 -9.38 -7.95 -13.41
CA LEU A 159 -9.75 -9.36 -13.57
C LEU A 159 -8.49 -10.16 -13.94
N VAL A 160 -8.19 -11.23 -13.21
CA VAL A 160 -6.99 -12.06 -13.35
C VAL A 160 -7.39 -13.54 -13.31
N GLY A 161 -6.92 -14.35 -14.26
CA GLY A 161 -7.42 -15.72 -14.46
C GLY A 161 -7.10 -16.24 -15.87
N ASP A 162 -7.46 -17.49 -16.14
CA ASP A 162 -7.08 -18.18 -17.38
C ASP A 162 -8.25 -18.64 -18.26
N CYS A 163 -9.47 -18.66 -17.73
CA CYS A 163 -10.65 -19.20 -18.41
C CYS A 163 -11.73 -18.14 -18.76
N PRO A 164 -12.63 -18.44 -19.72
CA PRO A 164 -13.78 -17.58 -20.04
C PRO A 164 -14.88 -17.66 -18.97
N PRO A 165 -15.86 -16.72 -18.95
CA PRO A 165 -17.03 -16.79 -18.08
C PRO A 165 -18.06 -17.84 -18.51
N HIS A 166 -18.76 -18.44 -17.55
CA HIS A 166 -19.98 -19.22 -17.80
C HIS A 166 -21.12 -18.35 -18.38
N MET A 167 -21.49 -18.59 -19.64
CA MET A 167 -22.59 -17.88 -20.30
C MET A 167 -23.93 -18.64 -20.22
N ASP A 168 -23.92 -19.88 -19.75
CA ASP A 168 -25.05 -20.80 -19.68
C ASP A 168 -25.76 -20.81 -18.30
N TYR A 169 -25.08 -20.37 -17.23
CA TYR A 169 -25.71 -20.14 -15.93
C TYR A 169 -26.85 -19.12 -16.03
N ARG A 170 -28.09 -19.59 -15.87
CA ARG A 170 -29.31 -18.78 -16.10
C ARG A 170 -29.49 -17.65 -15.08
N ASP A 171 -29.03 -17.88 -13.86
CA ASP A 171 -29.21 -16.96 -12.72
C ASP A 171 -27.98 -16.05 -12.50
N ASP A 172 -27.10 -15.93 -13.50
CA ASP A 172 -25.93 -15.04 -13.46
C ASP A 172 -26.22 -13.70 -14.14
N VAL A 173 -25.65 -12.63 -13.59
CA VAL A 173 -25.50 -11.37 -14.31
C VAL A 173 -24.30 -11.48 -15.24
N LYS A 174 -24.53 -11.43 -16.56
CA LYS A 174 -23.48 -11.58 -17.55
C LYS A 174 -22.55 -10.36 -17.57
N TYR A 175 -21.31 -10.57 -18.00
CA TYR A 175 -20.28 -9.54 -17.99
C TYR A 175 -20.68 -8.25 -18.74
N PRO A 176 -21.46 -8.24 -19.85
CA PRO A 176 -21.83 -6.99 -20.50
C PRO A 176 -22.63 -6.05 -19.58
N GLU A 177 -23.53 -6.61 -18.77
CA GLU A 177 -24.34 -5.89 -17.79
C GLU A 177 -23.46 -5.37 -16.65
N SER A 178 -22.60 -6.22 -16.07
CA SER A 178 -21.66 -5.80 -15.02
C SER A 178 -20.70 -4.72 -15.50
N CYS A 179 -20.19 -4.79 -16.73
CA CYS A 179 -19.36 -3.75 -17.34
C CYS A 179 -20.13 -2.45 -17.59
N SER A 180 -21.40 -2.53 -17.98
CA SER A 180 -22.27 -1.36 -18.14
C SER A 180 -22.45 -0.62 -16.81
N GLU A 181 -22.69 -1.36 -15.71
CA GLU A 181 -22.78 -0.78 -14.37
C GLU A 181 -21.42 -0.24 -13.87
N ALA A 182 -20.32 -0.93 -14.15
CA ALA A 182 -18.97 -0.45 -13.84
C ALA A 182 -18.72 0.91 -14.49
N LYS A 183 -19.04 1.05 -15.79
CA LYS A 183 -18.91 2.31 -16.53
C LYS A 183 -19.75 3.43 -15.91
N LYS A 184 -21.00 3.16 -15.52
CA LYS A 184 -21.87 4.15 -14.84
C LYS A 184 -21.28 4.60 -13.50
N LYS A 185 -20.63 3.70 -12.76
CA LYS A 185 -19.97 3.98 -11.47
C LYS A 185 -18.57 4.59 -11.61
N GLY A 186 -18.08 4.77 -12.85
CA GLY A 186 -16.74 5.25 -13.13
C GLY A 186 -15.64 4.26 -12.76
N ILE A 187 -15.95 2.97 -12.71
CA ILE A 187 -14.99 1.88 -12.45
C ILE A 187 -14.43 1.40 -13.79
N ILE A 188 -13.11 1.46 -13.93
CA ILE A 188 -12.38 0.94 -15.09
C ILE A 188 -12.04 -0.52 -14.82
N VAL A 189 -12.38 -1.41 -15.75
CA VAL A 189 -12.09 -2.85 -15.66
C VAL A 189 -10.92 -3.16 -16.58
N ASN A 190 -9.77 -3.42 -15.98
CA ASN A 190 -8.58 -3.96 -16.63
C ASN A 190 -8.61 -5.49 -16.54
N THR A 191 -8.05 -6.18 -17.53
CA THR A 191 -8.04 -7.66 -17.57
C THR A 191 -6.64 -8.20 -17.82
N ILE A 192 -6.21 -9.18 -17.04
CA ILE A 192 -4.91 -9.85 -17.10
C ILE A 192 -5.13 -11.34 -17.37
N LEU A 193 -5.17 -11.72 -18.65
CA LEU A 193 -5.33 -13.12 -19.04
C LEU A 193 -4.03 -13.87 -18.78
N MET A 194 -4.11 -14.90 -17.95
CA MET A 194 -3.05 -15.85 -17.68
C MET A 194 -3.19 -17.02 -18.65
N GLY A 195 -2.19 -17.28 -19.49
CA GLY A 195 -2.25 -18.38 -20.47
C GLY A 195 -2.82 -17.96 -21.83
N ASN A 196 -3.37 -18.95 -22.57
CA ASN A 196 -3.56 -18.84 -24.02
C ASN A 196 -4.94 -19.28 -24.55
N ASP A 197 -5.96 -19.42 -23.70
CA ASP A 197 -7.30 -19.78 -24.17
C ASP A 197 -7.86 -18.74 -25.17
N PRO A 198 -8.21 -19.13 -26.41
CA PRO A 198 -8.67 -18.17 -27.42
C PRO A 198 -10.03 -17.53 -27.11
N THR A 199 -10.91 -18.26 -26.44
CA THR A 199 -12.25 -17.77 -26.08
C THR A 199 -12.14 -16.75 -24.96
N ALA A 200 -11.32 -17.04 -23.94
CA ALA A 200 -10.95 -16.10 -22.90
C ALA A 200 -10.26 -14.87 -23.52
N ASP A 201 -9.27 -15.04 -24.40
CA ASP A 201 -8.57 -13.91 -25.07
C ASP A 201 -9.54 -12.93 -25.74
N GLN A 202 -10.54 -13.44 -26.47
CA GLN A 202 -11.57 -12.62 -27.09
C GLN A 202 -12.46 -11.92 -26.06
N ILE A 203 -13.02 -12.67 -25.09
CA ILE A 203 -13.97 -12.13 -24.12
C ILE A 203 -13.29 -11.13 -23.17
N TRP A 204 -12.06 -11.38 -22.76
CA TRP A 204 -11.31 -10.52 -21.84
C TRP A 204 -10.98 -9.17 -22.48
N LYS A 205 -10.59 -9.17 -23.78
CA LYS A 205 -10.48 -7.93 -24.57
C LYS A 205 -11.80 -7.17 -24.60
N GLU A 206 -12.91 -7.87 -24.78
CA GLU A 206 -14.23 -7.26 -24.79
C GLU A 206 -14.56 -6.62 -23.44
N ILE A 207 -14.37 -7.34 -22.33
CA ILE A 207 -14.57 -6.85 -20.96
C ILE A 207 -13.80 -5.55 -20.71
N ALA A 208 -12.49 -5.54 -21.04
CA ALA A 208 -11.65 -4.35 -20.86
C ALA A 208 -12.16 -3.16 -21.68
N SER A 209 -12.43 -3.39 -22.97
CA SER A 209 -12.87 -2.34 -23.90
C SER A 209 -14.19 -1.67 -23.48
N LYS A 210 -15.11 -2.41 -22.84
CA LYS A 210 -16.41 -1.85 -22.40
C LYS A 210 -16.28 -0.71 -21.39
N THR A 211 -15.16 -0.64 -20.68
CA THR A 211 -14.90 0.36 -19.63
C THR A 211 -13.68 1.23 -19.92
N ASN A 212 -13.13 1.17 -21.14
CA ASN A 212 -11.86 1.79 -21.52
C ASN A 212 -10.67 1.32 -20.65
N GLY A 213 -10.72 0.07 -20.18
CA GLY A 213 -9.59 -0.57 -19.50
C GLY A 213 -8.63 -1.22 -20.49
N GLU A 214 -7.49 -1.65 -19.96
CA GLU A 214 -6.45 -2.34 -20.70
C GLU A 214 -6.60 -3.86 -20.63
N TYR A 215 -6.29 -4.49 -21.76
CA TYR A 215 -6.14 -5.94 -21.86
C TYR A 215 -4.65 -6.29 -21.86
N ILE A 216 -4.26 -7.14 -20.92
CA ILE A 216 -2.89 -7.63 -20.80
C ILE A 216 -2.94 -9.14 -20.88
N LYS A 217 -2.23 -9.69 -21.86
CA LYS A 217 -1.98 -11.11 -21.94
C LYS A 217 -0.62 -11.43 -21.36
N THR A 218 -0.56 -12.47 -20.55
CA THR A 218 0.69 -12.92 -19.96
C THR A 218 0.66 -14.43 -19.80
N ASP A 219 1.71 -15.10 -20.25
CA ASP A 219 1.93 -16.50 -19.90
C ASP A 219 2.96 -16.59 -18.75
N MET A 220 3.45 -17.79 -18.44
CA MET A 220 4.44 -17.97 -17.37
C MET A 220 5.76 -17.22 -17.64
N ASN A 221 6.07 -16.84 -18.90
CA ASN A 221 7.35 -16.27 -19.33
C ASN A 221 7.24 -14.94 -20.13
N VAL A 222 6.08 -14.64 -20.72
CA VAL A 222 5.89 -13.50 -21.63
C VAL A 222 5.59 -12.23 -20.83
N ASN A 223 6.41 -11.20 -21.13
CA ASN A 223 6.40 -9.85 -20.56
C ASN A 223 6.83 -9.73 -19.08
N ASN A 224 7.32 -10.80 -18.45
CA ASN A 224 7.80 -10.74 -17.07
C ASN A 224 9.33 -10.57 -17.02
N ILE A 225 9.80 -9.34 -16.81
CA ILE A 225 11.24 -9.08 -16.60
C ILE A 225 11.53 -9.19 -15.10
N VAL A 226 12.07 -10.34 -14.71
CA VAL A 226 12.58 -10.55 -13.35
C VAL A 226 14.09 -10.36 -13.36
N VAL A 227 14.55 -9.27 -12.75
CA VAL A 227 15.98 -9.05 -12.51
C VAL A 227 16.32 -9.55 -11.11
N ARG A 228 17.06 -10.66 -11.02
CA ARG A 228 17.62 -11.16 -9.76
C ARG A 228 18.74 -10.25 -9.31
N THR A 229 18.81 -9.96 -8.02
CA THR A 229 19.86 -9.09 -7.49
C THR A 229 20.69 -9.78 -6.41
N PRO A 230 21.98 -9.44 -6.26
CA PRO A 230 22.81 -9.96 -5.17
C PRO A 230 22.41 -9.40 -3.79
N TYR A 231 21.39 -8.53 -3.74
CA TYR A 231 20.92 -7.88 -2.52
C TYR A 231 19.66 -8.55 -1.96
N ASP A 232 18.92 -9.33 -2.76
CA ASP A 232 17.63 -9.91 -2.38
C ASP A 232 17.73 -10.71 -1.08
N ASP A 233 18.67 -11.66 -1.00
CA ASP A 233 18.85 -12.52 0.19
C ASP A 233 19.28 -11.74 1.43
N ARG A 234 20.12 -10.72 1.25
CA ARG A 234 20.58 -9.86 2.34
C ARG A 234 19.43 -9.02 2.91
N ILE A 235 18.59 -8.46 2.05
CA ILE A 235 17.37 -7.76 2.46
C ILE A 235 16.47 -8.72 3.25
N ASN A 236 16.25 -9.93 2.73
CA ASN A 236 15.41 -10.93 3.38
C ASN A 236 15.95 -11.34 4.77
N GLU A 237 17.27 -11.48 4.91
CA GLU A 237 17.90 -11.76 6.19
C GLU A 237 17.70 -10.63 7.20
N ARG A 238 17.90 -9.37 6.78
CA ARG A 238 17.67 -8.20 7.63
C ARG A 238 16.19 -8.03 7.98
N GLN A 239 15.28 -8.33 7.06
CA GLN A 239 13.84 -8.34 7.34
C GLN A 239 13.48 -9.38 8.40
N ARG A 240 14.04 -10.60 8.34
CA ARG A 240 13.81 -11.62 9.39
C ARG A 240 14.32 -11.17 10.76
N GLU A 241 15.45 -10.46 10.81
CA GLU A 241 15.94 -9.90 12.07
C GLU A 241 15.09 -8.71 12.55
N LEU A 242 14.54 -7.93 11.63
CA LEU A 242 13.64 -6.82 11.93
C LEU A 242 12.30 -7.32 12.51
N ASP A 243 11.74 -8.40 11.93
CA ASP A 243 10.51 -9.03 12.39
C ASP A 243 10.60 -9.44 13.86
N LYS A 244 11.78 -9.94 14.30
CA LYS A 244 12.06 -10.34 15.69
C LYS A 244 12.11 -9.17 16.68
N THR A 245 12.19 -7.94 16.20
CA THR A 245 12.13 -6.76 17.08
C THR A 245 10.70 -6.35 17.41
N ARG A 246 9.68 -6.94 16.75
CA ARG A 246 8.27 -6.56 16.95
C ARG A 246 7.76 -7.11 18.26
N ILE A 247 7.33 -6.21 19.14
CA ILE A 247 6.86 -6.53 20.49
C ILE A 247 5.49 -5.89 20.68
N TYR A 248 4.45 -6.70 20.83
CA TYR A 248 3.08 -6.23 21.02
C TYR A 248 2.66 -6.26 22.49
N TYR A 249 1.78 -5.35 22.87
CA TYR A 249 1.19 -5.27 24.22
C TYR A 249 -0.34 -5.16 24.16
N GLY A 250 -0.99 -5.38 25.30
CA GLY A 250 -2.44 -5.43 25.44
C GLY A 250 -3.03 -6.65 24.72
N GLU A 251 -4.26 -6.53 24.23
CA GLU A 251 -4.92 -7.58 23.44
C GLU A 251 -4.14 -7.96 22.17
N SER A 252 -3.29 -7.05 21.66
CA SER A 252 -2.44 -7.30 20.50
C SER A 252 -1.26 -8.23 20.81
N SER A 253 -0.95 -8.58 22.07
CA SER A 253 0.16 -9.47 22.37
C SER A 253 0.01 -10.87 21.73
N ALA A 254 -1.23 -11.32 21.55
CA ALA A 254 -1.54 -12.57 20.82
C ALA A 254 -1.21 -12.50 19.32
N GLN A 255 -1.09 -11.28 18.75
CA GLN A 255 -0.71 -11.10 17.35
C GLN A 255 0.76 -11.42 17.09
N MET A 256 1.61 -11.48 18.12
CA MET A 256 3.03 -11.76 17.96
C MET A 256 3.27 -13.14 17.35
N GLU A 257 2.65 -14.18 17.93
CA GLU A 257 2.77 -15.56 17.43
C GLU A 257 2.19 -15.69 16.02
N VAL A 258 1.03 -15.07 15.78
CA VAL A 258 0.39 -15.05 14.45
C VAL A 258 1.32 -14.40 13.41
N LYS A 259 1.87 -13.22 13.71
CA LYS A 259 2.77 -12.49 12.81
C LYS A 259 4.11 -13.18 12.59
N GLU A 260 4.61 -13.94 13.56
CA GLU A 260 5.84 -14.74 13.43
C GLU A 260 5.61 -15.99 12.58
N VAL A 261 4.49 -16.68 12.76
CA VAL A 261 4.09 -17.80 11.90
C VAL A 261 3.83 -17.31 10.47
N GLN A 262 3.24 -16.13 10.30
CA GLN A 262 3.02 -15.53 8.99
C GLN A 262 4.35 -15.12 8.32
N SER A 263 5.23 -14.39 9.03
CA SER A 263 6.52 -13.98 8.47
C SER A 263 7.38 -15.18 8.09
N SER A 264 7.38 -16.26 8.89
CA SER A 264 8.09 -17.48 8.57
C SER A 264 7.52 -18.18 7.33
N LYS A 265 6.20 -18.25 7.16
CA LYS A 265 5.57 -18.78 5.92
C LYS A 265 5.94 -17.94 4.70
N MET A 266 5.88 -16.61 4.81
CA MET A 266 6.18 -15.70 3.71
C MET A 266 7.67 -15.72 3.33
N SER A 267 8.57 -15.88 4.30
CA SER A 267 10.02 -15.97 4.06
C SER A 267 10.45 -17.17 3.20
N LYS A 268 9.57 -18.16 3.00
CA LYS A 268 9.80 -19.32 2.11
C LYS A 268 9.47 -19.05 0.64
N GLY A 269 8.86 -17.90 0.35
CA GLY A 269 8.56 -17.46 -1.02
C GLY A 269 9.80 -17.02 -1.79
N ASP A 270 9.56 -16.46 -2.98
CA ASP A 270 10.61 -15.97 -3.86
C ASP A 270 11.44 -14.83 -3.21
N ALA A 271 12.76 -14.90 -3.35
CA ALA A 271 13.67 -13.96 -2.71
C ALA A 271 13.49 -12.51 -3.19
N ALA A 272 13.23 -12.28 -4.48
CA ALA A 272 13.05 -10.94 -5.04
C ALA A 272 11.71 -10.34 -4.60
N VAL A 273 10.65 -11.16 -4.55
CA VAL A 273 9.33 -10.76 -4.05
C VAL A 273 9.39 -10.38 -2.57
N ASN A 274 10.08 -11.19 -1.77
CA ASN A 274 10.30 -10.92 -0.35
C ASN A 274 11.12 -9.65 -0.11
N ALA A 275 12.15 -9.39 -0.95
CA ALA A 275 12.95 -8.19 -0.86
C ALA A 275 12.11 -6.93 -1.17
N ARG A 276 11.30 -6.98 -2.24
CA ARG A 276 10.34 -5.92 -2.58
C ARG A 276 9.35 -5.66 -1.44
N ARG A 277 8.87 -6.72 -0.78
CA ARG A 277 7.99 -6.58 0.39
C ARG A 277 8.70 -5.91 1.57
N ALA A 278 9.95 -6.28 1.85
CA ALA A 278 10.73 -5.64 2.92
C ALA A 278 10.95 -4.14 2.65
N GLU A 279 11.21 -3.76 1.40
CA GLU A 279 11.26 -2.35 0.99
C GLU A 279 9.91 -1.66 1.21
N TYR A 280 8.80 -2.29 0.79
CA TYR A 280 7.45 -1.75 0.98
C TYR A 280 7.11 -1.55 2.47
N ASN A 281 7.44 -2.51 3.34
CA ASN A 281 7.21 -2.43 4.78
C ASN A 281 7.84 -1.19 5.42
N LEU A 282 8.95 -0.69 4.86
CA LEU A 282 9.65 0.50 5.34
C LEU A 282 9.32 1.78 4.55
N SER A 283 8.47 1.68 3.53
CA SER A 283 7.97 2.82 2.78
C SER A 283 6.96 3.63 3.61
N ALA A 284 6.71 4.89 3.23
CA ALA A 284 5.72 5.73 3.88
C ALA A 284 4.30 5.11 3.83
N ALA A 285 3.99 4.30 2.82
CA ALA A 285 2.72 3.60 2.68
C ALA A 285 2.63 2.35 3.55
N GLY A 286 3.71 1.57 3.67
CA GLY A 286 3.71 0.30 4.39
C GLY A 286 4.01 0.39 5.88
N TYR A 287 4.78 1.39 6.33
CA TYR A 287 5.33 1.44 7.70
C TYR A 287 4.29 1.26 8.81
N LYS A 288 3.16 1.97 8.69
CA LYS A 288 2.08 1.90 9.68
C LYS A 288 1.41 0.52 9.71
N SER A 289 1.14 -0.05 8.54
CA SER A 289 0.53 -1.38 8.41
C SER A 289 1.44 -2.46 9.01
N TYR A 290 2.74 -2.38 8.69
CA TYR A 290 3.72 -3.39 9.04
C TYR A 290 3.86 -3.57 10.56
N TYR A 291 4.01 -2.45 11.28
CA TYR A 291 4.05 -2.47 12.74
C TYR A 291 2.66 -2.66 13.34
N GLY A 292 1.62 -2.08 12.74
CA GLY A 292 0.25 -2.15 13.26
C GLY A 292 0.07 -1.34 14.54
N SER A 293 -0.97 -1.66 15.31
CA SER A 293 -1.31 -0.97 16.55
C SER A 293 -0.74 -1.70 17.77
N ASN A 294 -0.44 -0.94 18.83
CA ASN A 294 0.08 -1.48 20.10
C ASN A 294 1.38 -2.26 19.93
N GLU A 295 2.24 -1.80 19.01
CA GLU A 295 3.59 -2.30 18.86
C GLU A 295 4.52 -1.41 19.70
N LEU A 296 5.02 -1.98 20.80
CA LEU A 296 5.72 -1.31 21.89
C LEU A 296 6.86 -0.43 21.40
N ILE A 297 7.73 -0.96 20.54
CA ILE A 297 8.94 -0.27 20.14
C ILE A 297 8.61 0.93 19.24
N ASN A 298 7.67 0.76 18.31
CA ASN A 298 7.21 1.83 17.41
C ASN A 298 6.44 2.91 18.18
N ASP A 299 5.60 2.53 19.14
CA ASP A 299 4.89 3.48 19.98
C ASP A 299 5.86 4.33 20.82
N VAL A 300 6.92 3.71 21.38
CA VAL A 300 7.95 4.42 22.13
C VAL A 300 8.77 5.35 21.23
N ILE A 301 9.14 4.90 20.02
CA ILE A 301 9.77 5.76 19.01
C ILE A 301 8.85 6.95 18.65
N GLY A 302 7.55 6.72 18.59
CA GLY A 302 6.50 7.73 18.38
C GLY A 302 6.26 8.67 19.57
N GLY A 303 6.98 8.49 20.68
CA GLY A 303 6.95 9.38 21.84
C GLY A 303 6.10 8.88 23.02
N LYS A 304 5.50 7.69 22.94
CA LYS A 304 4.83 7.07 24.08
C LYS A 304 5.88 6.72 25.14
N LYS A 305 5.63 7.07 26.41
CA LYS A 305 6.54 6.64 27.48
C LYS A 305 6.22 5.20 27.84
N LEU A 306 7.26 4.40 28.08
CA LEU A 306 7.10 3.02 28.55
C LEU A 306 6.30 2.94 29.86
N SER A 307 6.44 3.96 30.72
CA SER A 307 5.67 4.10 31.97
C SER A 307 4.16 4.25 31.77
N ASP A 308 3.72 4.67 30.58
CA ASP A 308 2.31 4.90 30.26
C ASP A 308 1.62 3.61 29.83
N ILE A 309 2.36 2.50 29.69
CA ILE A 309 1.82 1.19 29.32
C ILE A 309 1.61 0.37 30.60
N PRO A 310 0.37 -0.05 30.92
CA PRO A 310 0.11 -0.85 32.10
C PRO A 310 0.92 -2.14 32.10
N GLU A 311 1.54 -2.48 33.24
CA GLU A 311 2.38 -3.68 33.35
C GLU A 311 1.62 -4.97 33.01
N LYS A 312 0.32 -5.03 33.33
CA LYS A 312 -0.54 -6.16 32.97
C LYS A 312 -0.68 -6.38 31.46
N GLU A 313 -0.51 -5.33 30.66
CA GLU A 313 -0.59 -5.37 29.19
C GLU A 313 0.74 -5.75 28.54
N LEU A 314 1.85 -5.68 29.27
CA LEU A 314 3.15 -6.06 28.72
C LEU A 314 3.21 -7.58 28.45
N PRO A 315 4.00 -8.02 27.46
CA PRO A 315 4.27 -9.44 27.27
C PRO A 315 5.05 -10.02 28.45
N ASP A 316 4.92 -11.34 28.66
CA ASP A 316 5.40 -12.03 29.86
C ASP A 316 6.91 -11.89 30.11
N ASN A 317 7.70 -11.80 29.05
CA ASN A 317 9.14 -11.57 29.16
C ASN A 317 9.45 -10.20 29.78
N LEU A 318 8.68 -9.16 29.46
CA LEU A 318 8.86 -7.79 29.97
C LEU A 318 8.26 -7.60 31.36
N LYS A 319 7.19 -8.33 31.71
CA LYS A 319 6.62 -8.37 33.07
C LYS A 319 7.60 -8.90 34.10
N LYS A 320 8.48 -9.83 33.69
CA LYS A 320 9.49 -10.44 34.56
C LYS A 320 10.74 -9.56 34.78
N MET A 321 10.90 -8.49 34.00
CA MET A 321 12.01 -7.55 34.12
C MET A 321 11.69 -6.46 35.12
N SER A 322 12.69 -6.01 35.88
CA SER A 322 12.61 -4.75 36.62
C SER A 322 12.43 -3.56 35.67
N GLN A 323 12.01 -2.41 36.20
CA GLN A 323 11.81 -1.21 35.38
C GLN A 323 13.09 -0.82 34.61
N ALA A 324 14.25 -0.81 35.27
CA ALA A 324 15.52 -0.44 34.64
C ALA A 324 15.94 -1.44 33.55
N GLU A 325 15.73 -2.74 33.78
CA GLU A 325 16.00 -3.78 32.77
C GLU A 325 15.06 -3.65 31.57
N ARG A 326 13.78 -3.35 31.81
CA ARG A 326 12.78 -3.15 30.77
C ARG A 326 13.10 -1.93 29.91
N GLU A 327 13.46 -0.80 30.53
CA GLU A 327 13.89 0.41 29.83
C GLU A 327 15.14 0.16 28.97
N LYS A 328 16.14 -0.54 29.53
CA LYS A 328 17.34 -0.92 28.79
C LYS A 328 17.02 -1.85 27.62
N TYR A 329 16.22 -2.88 27.83
CA TYR A 329 15.82 -3.81 26.78
C TYR A 329 15.09 -3.09 25.64
N VAL A 330 14.14 -2.20 25.94
CA VAL A 330 13.44 -1.38 24.93
C VAL A 330 14.42 -0.48 24.18
N ALA A 331 15.37 0.17 24.87
CA ALA A 331 16.39 1.00 24.22
C ALA A 331 17.31 0.20 23.28
N ASP A 332 17.70 -1.01 23.68
CA ASP A 332 18.49 -1.93 22.86
C ASP A 332 17.70 -2.36 21.60
N GLN A 333 16.42 -2.69 21.75
CA GLN A 333 15.54 -3.03 20.61
C GLN A 333 15.33 -1.85 19.66
N ILE A 334 15.14 -0.62 20.17
CA ILE A 334 15.05 0.59 19.34
C ILE A 334 16.33 0.77 18.53
N SER A 335 17.49 0.60 19.15
CA SER A 335 18.79 0.76 18.49
C SER A 335 19.00 -0.30 17.41
N LYS A 336 18.70 -1.56 17.71
CA LYS A 336 18.73 -2.67 16.75
C LYS A 336 17.79 -2.41 15.57
N ARG A 337 16.54 -2.02 15.83
CA ARG A 337 15.54 -1.73 14.81
C ARG A 337 15.99 -0.62 13.86
N LYS A 338 16.42 0.52 14.39
CA LYS A 338 16.90 1.65 13.57
C LYS A 338 18.07 1.27 12.66
N ALA A 339 18.98 0.43 13.16
CA ALA A 339 20.09 -0.08 12.36
C ALA A 339 19.60 -0.99 11.21
N LEU A 340 18.71 -1.95 11.51
CA LEU A 340 18.13 -2.86 10.52
C LEU A 340 17.31 -2.14 9.46
N GLU A 341 16.45 -1.19 9.85
CA GLU A 341 15.66 -0.38 8.92
C GLU A 341 16.58 0.41 7.97
N LYS A 342 17.64 1.01 8.51
CA LYS A 342 18.63 1.74 7.71
C LYS A 342 19.34 0.81 6.72
N GLU A 343 19.74 -0.38 7.15
CA GLU A 343 20.38 -1.38 6.28
C GLU A 343 19.45 -1.84 5.15
N ILE A 344 18.19 -2.15 5.45
CA ILE A 344 17.20 -2.56 4.44
C ILE A 344 16.97 -1.43 3.43
N LEU A 345 16.80 -0.19 3.88
CA LEU A 345 16.61 0.96 2.99
C LEU A 345 17.83 1.20 2.08
N GLU A 346 19.04 1.04 2.60
CA GLU A 346 20.25 1.22 1.79
C GLU A 346 20.44 0.06 0.80
N LEU A 347 20.20 -1.18 1.22
CA LEU A 347 20.19 -2.33 0.32
C LEU A 347 19.11 -2.20 -0.76
N GLY A 348 17.92 -1.67 -0.43
CA GLY A 348 16.86 -1.41 -1.40
C GLY A 348 17.27 -0.42 -2.48
N LYS A 349 18.03 0.64 -2.13
CA LYS A 349 18.60 1.55 -3.14
C LYS A 349 19.61 0.83 -4.05
N GLN A 350 20.48 -0.01 -3.48
CA GLN A 350 21.46 -0.79 -4.26
C GLN A 350 20.76 -1.78 -5.19
N ARG A 351 19.72 -2.46 -4.68
CA ARG A 351 18.84 -3.34 -5.43
C ARG A 351 18.21 -2.63 -6.62
N GLN A 352 17.55 -1.49 -6.39
CA GLN A 352 16.93 -0.70 -7.45
C GLN A 352 17.95 -0.20 -8.49
N ALA A 353 19.11 0.28 -8.06
CA ALA A 353 20.16 0.76 -8.96
C ALA A 353 20.70 -0.38 -9.85
N HIS A 354 20.84 -1.59 -9.29
CA HIS A 354 21.21 -2.78 -10.06
C HIS A 354 20.14 -3.14 -11.09
N ILE A 355 18.87 -3.19 -10.68
CA ILE A 355 17.74 -3.46 -11.59
C ILE A 355 17.73 -2.45 -12.74
N ASP A 356 17.85 -1.16 -12.42
CA ASP A 356 17.86 -0.10 -13.44
C ASP A 356 19.01 -0.27 -14.43
N SER A 357 20.20 -0.64 -13.93
CA SER A 357 21.36 -0.91 -14.78
C SER A 357 21.17 -2.14 -15.68
N GLU A 358 20.56 -3.21 -15.19
CA GLU A 358 20.27 -4.40 -16.01
C GLU A 358 19.19 -4.12 -17.06
N LEU A 359 18.13 -3.38 -16.71
CA LEU A 359 17.09 -2.97 -17.66
C LEU A 359 17.66 -2.10 -18.79
N GLN A 360 18.61 -1.21 -18.50
CA GLN A 360 19.28 -0.39 -19.53
C GLN A 360 20.09 -1.20 -20.54
N LYS A 361 20.50 -2.43 -20.19
CA LYS A 361 21.23 -3.34 -21.09
C LYS A 361 20.29 -4.18 -21.97
N MET A 362 18.99 -4.21 -21.64
CA MET A 362 17.99 -4.95 -22.38
C MET A 362 17.44 -4.13 -23.55
N ASP A 363 16.74 -4.80 -24.46
CA ASP A 363 16.01 -4.13 -25.53
C ASP A 363 14.94 -3.19 -24.95
N SER A 364 14.91 -1.94 -25.41
CA SER A 364 14.04 -0.91 -24.84
C SER A 364 12.56 -1.21 -25.10
N GLU A 365 12.23 -1.77 -26.26
CA GLU A 365 10.85 -2.14 -26.60
C GLU A 365 10.38 -3.28 -25.70
N GLN A 366 11.23 -4.28 -25.45
CA GLN A 366 10.97 -5.35 -24.50
C GLN A 366 10.73 -4.81 -23.07
N VAL A 367 11.55 -3.86 -22.61
CA VAL A 367 11.38 -3.25 -21.28
C VAL A 367 10.09 -2.44 -21.20
N GLU A 368 9.79 -1.64 -22.21
CA GLU A 368 8.56 -0.82 -22.25
C GLU A 368 7.29 -1.66 -22.28
N ASN A 369 7.31 -2.80 -22.98
CA ASN A 369 6.18 -3.73 -23.11
C ASN A 369 6.09 -4.76 -21.98
N SER A 370 7.00 -4.71 -21.01
CA SER A 370 6.92 -5.59 -19.84
C SER A 370 5.69 -5.28 -18.97
N PHE A 371 5.19 -6.32 -18.30
CA PHE A 371 3.97 -6.30 -17.50
C PHE A 371 3.89 -5.10 -16.55
N ASP A 372 4.92 -4.90 -15.71
CA ASP A 372 4.92 -3.85 -14.70
C ASP A 372 4.80 -2.45 -15.34
N ASN A 373 5.47 -2.22 -16.47
CA ASN A 373 5.44 -0.94 -17.17
C ASN A 373 4.10 -0.71 -17.88
N VAL A 374 3.54 -1.74 -18.53
CA VAL A 374 2.24 -1.65 -19.20
C VAL A 374 1.15 -1.33 -18.17
N VAL A 375 1.09 -2.06 -17.06
CA VAL A 375 0.09 -1.79 -16.01
C VAL A 375 0.29 -0.41 -15.39
N PHE A 376 1.54 -0.02 -15.08
CA PHE A 376 1.79 1.28 -14.47
C PHE A 376 1.42 2.43 -15.40
N LYS A 377 1.79 2.37 -16.69
CA LYS A 377 1.40 3.37 -17.70
C LYS A 377 -0.12 3.42 -17.89
N ALA A 378 -0.78 2.26 -17.92
CA ALA A 378 -2.24 2.17 -17.99
C ALA A 378 -2.91 2.91 -16.83
N VAL A 379 -2.53 2.58 -15.60
CA VAL A 379 -3.09 3.22 -14.40
C VAL A 379 -2.75 4.70 -14.35
N GLN A 380 -1.54 5.10 -14.75
CA GLN A 380 -1.15 6.51 -14.84
C GLN A 380 -2.07 7.28 -15.80
N SER A 381 -2.25 6.79 -17.03
CA SER A 381 -3.13 7.42 -18.01
C SER A 381 -4.59 7.44 -17.57
N GLN A 382 -5.08 6.35 -16.98
CA GLN A 382 -6.45 6.25 -16.49
C GLN A 382 -6.69 7.18 -15.28
N ALA A 383 -5.72 7.30 -14.36
CA ALA A 383 -5.79 8.20 -13.21
C ALA A 383 -5.73 9.68 -13.60
N GLU A 384 -5.00 10.03 -14.67
CA GLU A 384 -4.96 11.40 -15.20
C GLU A 384 -6.35 11.90 -15.64
N THR A 385 -7.23 10.99 -16.11
CA THR A 385 -8.63 11.35 -16.42
C THR A 385 -9.43 11.82 -15.19
N LYS A 386 -8.93 11.51 -13.99
CA LYS A 386 -9.44 11.96 -12.68
C LYS A 386 -8.64 13.10 -12.08
N ASN A 387 -7.79 13.77 -12.86
CA ASN A 387 -6.84 14.79 -12.42
C ASN A 387 -5.85 14.29 -11.35
N ILE A 388 -5.63 12.97 -11.29
CA ILE A 388 -4.64 12.36 -10.41
C ILE A 388 -3.38 12.15 -11.23
N LYS A 389 -2.34 12.95 -10.93
CA LYS A 389 -1.02 12.77 -11.52
C LYS A 389 -0.23 11.79 -10.68
N ILE A 390 0.12 10.68 -11.30
CA ILE A 390 1.00 9.67 -10.72
C ILE A 390 2.38 9.89 -11.32
N GLU A 391 3.36 10.34 -10.53
CA GLU A 391 4.75 10.41 -10.97
C GLU A 391 5.53 9.20 -10.48
N GLY A 392 6.48 8.73 -11.30
CA GLY A 392 7.35 7.62 -10.99
C GLY A 392 7.47 6.60 -12.11
N LYS A 393 7.93 5.40 -11.74
CA LYS A 393 8.07 4.24 -12.61
C LYS A 393 7.59 3.00 -11.87
N ALA A 394 7.24 1.96 -12.62
CA ALA A 394 6.91 0.67 -12.04
C ALA A 394 8.06 0.17 -11.16
N LYS A 395 7.71 -0.36 -9.98
CA LYS A 395 8.67 -0.93 -9.03
C LYS A 395 8.84 -2.42 -9.33
N ARG A 396 10.11 -2.86 -9.40
CA ARG A 396 10.50 -4.25 -9.64
C ARG A 396 11.32 -4.80 -8.48
#